data_AF-A0A6M2EJW7-F1
#
_entry.id   AF-A0A6M2EJW7-F1
#
_cell.length_a   1.000
_cell.length_b   1.000
_cell.length_c   1.000
_cell.angle_alpha   90.00
_cell.angle_beta   90.00
_cell.angle_gamma   90.00
#
_symmetry.space_group_name_H-M   'P 1'
#
loop_
_entity.id
_entity.type
_entity.pdbx_description
1 polymer ?
#
loop_
_entity_poly.entity_id
_entity_poly.type
_entity_poly.pdbx_seq_one_letter_code
_entity_poly.pdbx_strand_id
1 'polypeptide(L)'
;MLNTLSWISQAGRRYRVGKINGKKVVFVRCGVGMTNAAAATQQMLDLFDVTGIVHFGISGNLNDSMSIGDVTIPKQFSHTGLWNWLNPNGTMDPADVAYLEVGSYDVPEGDGVNLLGQIGYSTEELFSVSREPNTAVSLWWMEVSQQWLQLAMSLEGMELEKCVNSSLCLPEKPKLVVGLNGATSNIFLDNAAYRDFLF
;
A
#
# COMPACT_ATOMS: atom_id res chain seq x y z
N MET A 1 8.42 -6.76 26.91
CA MET A 1 7.19 -7.24 27.58
C MET A 1 6.15 -6.14 27.55
N LEU A 2 5.00 -6.39 26.92
CA LEU A 2 3.84 -5.50 26.89
C LEU A 2 3.13 -5.57 28.26
N ASN A 3 3.50 -4.70 29.19
CA ASN A 3 2.84 -4.66 30.50
C ASN A 3 1.46 -4.00 30.35
N THR A 4 0.41 -4.83 30.51
CA THR A 4 -1.04 -4.54 30.52
C THR A 4 -1.59 -3.74 29.34
N LEU A 5 -2.03 -4.45 28.30
CA LEU A 5 -2.85 -3.88 27.22
C LEU A 5 -4.30 -3.73 27.68
N SER A 6 -4.77 -2.48 27.74
CA SER A 6 -6.20 -2.17 27.79
C SER A 6 -6.78 -2.17 26.36
N TRP A 7 -8.10 -2.22 26.20
CA TRP A 7 -8.72 -2.14 24.87
C TRP A 7 -10.02 -1.35 24.86
N ILE A 8 -10.31 -0.78 23.69
CA ILE A 8 -11.57 -0.11 23.37
C ILE A 8 -12.11 -0.74 22.08
N SER A 9 -13.42 -0.99 22.03
CA SER A 9 -14.08 -1.49 20.82
C SER A 9 -14.91 -0.36 20.20
N GLN A 10 -14.69 -0.07 18.92
CA GLN A 10 -15.46 0.93 18.17
C GLN A 10 -15.73 0.41 16.75
N ALA A 11 -16.96 0.56 16.27
CA ALA A 11 -17.37 0.19 14.91
C ALA A 11 -16.88 -1.20 14.45
N GLY A 12 -16.97 -2.20 15.34
CA GLY A 12 -16.55 -3.59 15.06
C GLY A 12 -15.03 -3.84 15.14
N ARG A 13 -14.22 -2.84 15.48
CA ARG A 13 -12.75 -2.96 15.62
C ARG A 13 -12.34 -2.87 17.08
N ARG A 14 -11.30 -3.63 17.46
CA ARG A 14 -10.70 -3.59 18.80
C ARG A 14 -9.35 -2.88 18.76
N TYR A 15 -9.31 -1.71 19.36
CA TYR A 15 -8.10 -0.91 19.57
C TYR A 15 -7.45 -1.33 20.87
N ARG A 16 -6.21 -1.83 20.81
CA ARG A 16 -5.42 -2.22 21.97
C ARG A 16 -4.50 -1.06 22.35
N VAL A 17 -4.62 -0.57 23.57
CA VAL A 17 -3.90 0.61 24.06
C VAL A 17 -2.93 0.19 25.16
N GLY A 18 -1.67 0.59 25.04
CA GLY A 18 -0.66 0.30 26.04
C GLY A 18 0.65 1.00 25.77
N LYS A 19 1.75 0.37 26.18
CA LYS A 19 3.10 0.90 25.96
C LYS A 19 4.06 -0.15 25.41
N ILE A 20 4.92 0.25 24.49
CA ILE A 20 6.10 -0.50 24.04
C ILE A 20 7.32 0.34 24.42
N ASN A 21 8.25 -0.22 25.20
CA ASN A 21 9.44 0.47 25.71
C ASN A 21 9.11 1.86 26.30
N GLY A 22 8.04 1.94 27.09
CA GLY A 22 7.55 3.17 27.72
C GLY A 22 6.82 4.15 26.80
N LYS A 23 6.84 3.95 25.47
CA LYS A 23 6.12 4.77 24.49
C LYS A 23 4.68 4.31 24.36
N LYS A 24 3.73 5.25 24.38
CA LYS A 24 2.30 4.96 24.20
C LYS A 24 2.07 4.43 22.79
N VAL A 25 1.32 3.33 22.67
CA VAL A 25 0.96 2.73 21.40
C VAL A 25 -0.51 2.36 21.38
N VAL A 26 -1.14 2.52 20.22
CA VAL A 26 -2.45 1.97 19.90
C VAL A 26 -2.29 1.02 18.74
N PHE A 27 -2.76 -0.21 18.90
CA PHE A 27 -2.72 -1.24 17.86
C PHE A 27 -4.15 -1.63 17.47
N VAL A 28 -4.40 -1.68 16.16
CA VAL A 28 -5.67 -2.15 15.60
C VAL A 28 -5.39 -2.99 14.36
N ARG A 29 -6.19 -4.04 14.14
CA ARG A 29 -6.21 -4.74 12.86
C ARG A 29 -7.08 -3.94 11.89
N CYS A 30 -6.49 -3.41 10.82
CA CYS A 30 -7.23 -2.58 9.86
C CYS A 30 -8.25 -3.37 9.05
N GLY A 31 -7.90 -4.59 8.61
CA GLY A 31 -8.72 -5.44 7.74
C GLY A 31 -8.00 -5.72 6.42
N VAL A 32 -8.75 -6.13 5.40
CA VAL A 32 -8.23 -6.32 4.03
C VAL A 32 -8.80 -5.23 3.13
N GLY A 33 -7.97 -4.67 2.26
CA GLY A 33 -8.35 -3.65 1.28
C GLY A 33 -8.36 -2.22 1.83
N MET A 34 -8.29 -1.26 0.91
CA MET A 34 -8.10 0.15 1.21
C MET A 34 -9.26 0.77 2.00
N THR A 35 -10.52 0.37 1.74
CA THR A 35 -11.68 0.85 2.49
C THR A 35 -11.57 0.54 3.99
N ASN A 36 -11.09 -0.66 4.33
CA ASN A 36 -10.86 -1.06 5.71
C ASN A 36 -9.67 -0.32 6.33
N ALA A 37 -8.59 -0.14 5.57
CA ALA A 37 -7.43 0.64 6.01
C ALA A 37 -7.79 2.10 6.31
N ALA A 38 -8.48 2.77 5.38
CA ALA A 38 -8.95 4.14 5.55
C ALA A 38 -9.88 4.28 6.75
N ALA A 39 -10.91 3.42 6.87
CA ALA A 39 -11.84 3.45 7.98
C ALA A 39 -11.16 3.21 9.33
N ALA A 40 -10.24 2.25 9.42
CA ALA A 40 -9.53 1.97 10.66
C ALA A 40 -8.60 3.11 11.08
N THR A 41 -7.90 3.72 10.12
CA THR A 41 -7.02 4.86 10.34
C THR A 41 -7.81 6.09 10.76
N GLN A 42 -8.88 6.45 10.04
CA GLN A 42 -9.73 7.58 10.41
C GLN A 42 -10.30 7.41 11.82
N GLN A 43 -10.87 6.24 12.11
CA GLN A 43 -11.37 5.93 13.46
C GLN A 43 -10.28 6.00 14.53
N MET A 44 -9.03 5.63 14.21
CA MET A 44 -7.91 5.77 15.14
C MET A 44 -7.61 7.25 15.43
N LEU A 45 -7.59 8.10 14.40
CA LEU A 45 -7.37 9.53 14.52
C LEU A 45 -8.50 10.25 15.26
N ASP A 46 -9.74 9.77 15.11
CA ASP A 46 -10.91 10.33 15.80
C ASP A 46 -10.92 10.00 17.31
N LEU A 47 -10.42 8.83 17.68
CA LEU A 47 -10.49 8.31 19.07
C LEU A 47 -9.26 8.66 19.91
N PHE A 48 -8.11 8.89 19.27
CA PHE A 48 -6.83 9.01 19.96
C PHE A 48 -6.01 10.18 19.41
N ASP A 49 -5.23 10.82 20.28
CA ASP A 49 -4.22 11.80 19.90
C ASP A 49 -2.99 11.09 19.31
N VAL A 50 -3.04 10.80 18.02
CA VAL A 50 -2.02 10.04 17.29
C VAL A 50 -0.97 10.98 16.70
N THR A 51 0.30 10.77 17.07
CA THR A 51 1.43 11.56 16.54
C THR A 51 2.02 10.99 15.25
N GLY A 52 1.69 9.74 14.90
CA GLY A 52 2.08 9.12 13.64
C GLY A 52 1.63 7.67 13.55
N ILE A 53 1.66 7.15 12.32
CA ILE A 53 1.07 5.86 11.97
C ILE A 53 2.17 4.96 11.41
N VAL A 54 2.25 3.74 11.94
CA VAL A 54 3.03 2.65 11.35
C VAL A 54 2.05 1.61 10.82
N HIS A 55 1.97 1.50 9.49
CA HIS A 55 1.21 0.46 8.82
C HIS A 55 2.16 -0.64 8.36
N PHE A 56 1.88 -1.89 8.73
CA PHE A 56 2.73 -3.03 8.39
C PHE A 56 1.90 -4.26 8.05
N GLY A 57 2.47 -5.13 7.22
CA GLY A 57 1.83 -6.34 6.73
C GLY A 57 2.78 -7.10 5.80
N ILE A 58 2.26 -8.14 5.17
CA ILE A 58 2.95 -8.85 4.09
C ILE A 58 2.71 -8.14 2.76
N SER A 59 3.67 -8.20 1.85
CA SER A 59 3.52 -7.69 0.49
C SER A 59 4.16 -8.65 -0.51
N GLY A 60 3.69 -8.59 -1.76
CA GLY A 60 4.50 -9.03 -2.89
C GLY A 60 5.70 -8.09 -3.05
N ASN A 61 6.74 -8.58 -3.72
CA ASN A 61 7.85 -7.72 -4.12
C ASN A 61 7.87 -7.61 -5.65
N LEU A 62 8.31 -6.44 -6.12
CA LEU A 62 8.44 -6.16 -7.54
C LEU A 62 9.89 -6.06 -8.01
N ASN A 63 10.82 -6.26 -7.08
CA ASN A 63 12.23 -6.01 -7.29
C ASN A 63 12.97 -7.34 -7.13
N ASP A 64 13.59 -7.84 -8.21
CA ASP A 64 14.27 -9.14 -8.24
C ASP A 64 15.46 -9.25 -7.25
N SER A 65 15.90 -8.12 -6.66
CA SER A 65 16.90 -8.12 -5.58
C SER A 65 16.32 -8.43 -4.18
N MET A 66 15.01 -8.66 -4.07
CA MET A 66 14.30 -8.94 -2.83
C MET A 66 13.93 -10.41 -2.69
N SER A 67 14.15 -10.96 -1.50
CA SER A 67 13.84 -12.36 -1.17
C SER A 67 12.67 -12.46 -0.19
N ILE A 68 12.01 -13.62 -0.14
CA ILE A 68 10.97 -13.90 0.87
C ILE A 68 11.56 -13.69 2.26
N GLY A 69 10.86 -12.89 3.08
CA GLY A 69 11.26 -12.57 4.46
C GLY A 69 12.05 -11.28 4.59
N ASP A 70 12.52 -10.69 3.49
CA ASP A 70 13.06 -9.33 3.53
C ASP A 70 11.98 -8.34 3.98
N VAL A 71 12.41 -7.35 4.76
CA VAL A 71 11.54 -6.28 5.25
C VAL A 71 11.86 -5.02 4.47
N THR A 72 10.83 -4.36 3.95
CA THR A 72 10.99 -3.10 3.24
C THR A 72 10.28 -1.97 3.97
N ILE A 73 10.89 -0.78 3.92
CA ILE A 73 10.25 0.47 4.33
C ILE A 73 10.28 1.40 3.13
N PRO A 74 9.17 1.52 2.38
CA PRO A 74 9.11 2.37 1.21
C PRO A 74 9.26 3.86 1.56
N LYS A 75 9.89 4.64 0.67
CA LYS A 75 9.93 6.11 0.78
C LYS A 75 8.65 6.77 0.29
N GLN A 76 7.91 6.09 -0.59
CA GLN A 76 6.69 6.60 -1.21
C GLN A 76 5.79 5.46 -1.67
N PHE A 77 4.50 5.75 -1.85
CA PHE A 77 3.49 4.80 -2.30
C PHE A 77 2.67 5.36 -3.47
N SER A 78 2.35 4.53 -4.46
CA SER A 78 1.35 4.83 -5.48
C SER A 78 0.11 3.95 -5.31
N HIS A 79 -1.07 4.53 -5.54
CA HIS A 79 -2.32 3.77 -5.63
C HIS A 79 -2.54 3.31 -7.08
N THR A 80 -2.27 2.03 -7.36
CA THR A 80 -2.37 1.43 -8.70
C THR A 80 -3.73 0.76 -8.96
N GLY A 81 -4.75 1.16 -8.21
CA GLY A 81 -6.07 0.53 -8.18
C GLY A 81 -7.20 1.41 -8.70
N LEU A 82 -6.92 2.65 -9.12
CA LEU A 82 -7.89 3.53 -9.79
C LEU A 82 -7.80 3.38 -11.29
N TRP A 83 -8.90 2.93 -11.89
CA TRP A 83 -8.95 2.67 -13.32
C TRP A 83 -10.24 3.22 -13.93
N ASN A 84 -10.11 3.85 -15.09
CA ASN A 84 -11.22 4.35 -15.89
C ASN A 84 -11.55 3.35 -16.99
N TRP A 85 -12.74 2.76 -16.96
CA TRP A 85 -13.21 1.87 -18.02
C TRP A 85 -13.99 2.66 -19.07
N LEU A 86 -13.50 2.65 -20.31
CA LEU A 86 -14.02 3.44 -21.41
C LEU A 86 -14.59 2.56 -22.53
N ASN A 87 -15.56 3.10 -23.25
CA ASN A 87 -16.06 2.52 -24.50
C ASN A 87 -14.94 2.46 -25.56
N PRO A 88 -15.09 1.67 -26.66
CA PRO A 88 -14.05 1.55 -27.68
C PRO A 88 -13.54 2.87 -28.27
N ASN A 89 -14.44 3.86 -28.42
CA ASN A 89 -14.10 5.19 -28.92
C ASN A 89 -13.94 6.24 -27.79
N GLY A 90 -13.78 5.80 -26.54
CA GLY A 90 -13.52 6.69 -25.42
C GLY A 90 -12.16 7.35 -25.55
N THR A 91 -12.07 8.62 -25.15
CA THR A 91 -10.80 9.33 -25.09
C THR A 91 -10.20 9.11 -23.71
N MET A 92 -8.98 8.56 -23.68
CA MET A 92 -8.21 8.44 -22.44
C MET A 92 -7.92 9.80 -21.84
N ASP A 93 -7.93 9.89 -20.51
CA ASP A 93 -7.52 11.11 -19.85
C ASP A 93 -6.01 11.30 -20.07
N PRO A 94 -5.53 12.48 -20.51
CA PRO A 94 -4.10 12.76 -20.59
C PRO A 94 -3.34 12.56 -19.26
N ALA A 95 -4.05 12.55 -18.13
CA ALA A 95 -3.50 12.25 -16.81
C ALA A 95 -3.37 10.74 -16.54
N ASP A 96 -3.98 9.87 -17.37
CA ASP A 96 -3.85 8.44 -17.19
C ASP A 96 -2.41 7.98 -17.47
N VAL A 97 -1.88 7.13 -16.59
CA VAL A 97 -0.45 6.74 -16.60
C VAL A 97 -0.15 5.63 -17.61
N ALA A 98 -1.12 4.75 -17.85
CA ALA A 98 -1.08 3.69 -18.85
C ALA A 98 -2.50 3.17 -19.11
N TYR A 99 -2.68 2.33 -20.13
CA TYR A 99 -3.97 1.71 -20.42
C TYR A 99 -3.84 0.30 -21.01
N LEU A 100 -4.92 -0.48 -20.95
CA LEU A 100 -5.08 -1.76 -21.62
C LEU A 100 -6.26 -1.68 -22.60
N GLU A 101 -6.08 -2.15 -23.83
CA GLU A 101 -7.14 -2.26 -24.82
C GLU A 101 -7.88 -3.60 -24.67
N VAL A 102 -8.85 -3.66 -23.76
CA VAL A 102 -9.66 -4.88 -23.52
C VAL A 102 -10.37 -5.33 -24.80
N GLY A 103 -10.75 -4.39 -25.66
CA GLY A 103 -11.38 -4.63 -26.96
C GLY A 103 -10.53 -5.45 -27.93
N SER A 104 -9.21 -5.52 -27.72
CA SER A 104 -8.30 -6.35 -28.53
C SER A 104 -8.32 -7.84 -28.13
N TYR A 105 -9.04 -8.20 -27.06
CA TYR A 105 -9.15 -9.58 -26.55
C TYR A 105 -10.57 -10.12 -26.78
N ASP A 106 -10.79 -10.84 -27.88
CA ASP A 106 -12.08 -11.39 -28.30
C ASP A 106 -11.98 -12.91 -28.53
N VAL A 107 -11.97 -13.71 -27.47
CA VAL A 107 -11.93 -15.19 -27.58
C VAL A 107 -13.22 -15.83 -27.07
N PRO A 108 -13.94 -16.63 -27.90
CA PRO A 108 -13.70 -16.87 -29.33
C PRO A 108 -13.95 -15.62 -30.17
N GLU A 109 -13.20 -15.48 -31.27
CA GLU A 109 -13.36 -14.36 -32.21
C GLU A 109 -14.80 -14.32 -32.70
N GLY A 110 -15.45 -13.17 -32.51
CA GLY A 110 -16.83 -12.94 -32.89
C GLY A 110 -16.92 -11.92 -34.02
N ASP A 111 -18.01 -11.93 -34.77
CA ASP A 111 -18.27 -10.88 -35.75
C ASP A 111 -18.60 -9.57 -35.04
N GLY A 112 -17.70 -8.59 -35.07
CA GLY A 112 -17.97 -7.22 -34.62
C GLY A 112 -16.86 -6.57 -33.80
N VAL A 113 -17.13 -5.35 -33.31
CA VAL A 113 -16.23 -4.64 -32.41
C VAL A 113 -16.50 -5.09 -30.98
N ASN A 114 -15.46 -5.51 -30.27
CA ASN A 114 -15.57 -5.78 -28.85
C ASN A 114 -15.87 -4.49 -28.07
N LEU A 115 -17.09 -4.39 -27.56
CA LEU A 115 -17.61 -3.21 -26.88
C LEU A 115 -17.03 -3.02 -25.47
N LEU A 116 -16.21 -3.95 -24.99
CA LEU A 116 -15.48 -3.79 -23.73
C LEU A 116 -14.41 -2.69 -23.80
N GLY A 117 -14.00 -2.22 -24.99
CA GLY A 117 -13.23 -0.99 -25.11
C GLY A 117 -11.87 -1.00 -24.41
N GLN A 118 -11.62 -0.06 -23.50
CA GLN A 118 -10.30 0.17 -22.94
C GLN A 118 -10.35 0.51 -21.44
N ILE A 119 -9.24 0.32 -20.73
CA ILE A 119 -9.14 0.65 -19.31
C ILE A 119 -7.83 1.40 -19.00
N GLY A 120 -7.89 2.59 -18.39
CA GLY A 120 -6.73 3.46 -18.11
C GLY A 120 -6.44 3.65 -16.62
N TYR A 121 -5.17 3.79 -16.22
CA TYR A 121 -4.73 4.05 -14.84
C TYR A 121 -4.85 5.52 -14.47
N SER A 122 -5.69 5.83 -13.49
CA SER A 122 -5.85 7.21 -13.02
C SER A 122 -5.05 7.51 -11.76
N THR A 123 -4.75 8.78 -11.53
CA THR A 123 -4.10 9.26 -10.30
C THR A 123 -5.11 9.44 -9.17
N GLU A 124 -4.65 9.37 -7.92
CA GLU A 124 -5.48 9.72 -6.78
C GLU A 124 -5.68 11.23 -6.62
N GLU A 125 -6.74 11.61 -5.90
CA GLU A 125 -6.96 13.00 -5.49
C GLU A 125 -6.52 13.22 -4.03
N LEU A 126 -5.66 14.21 -3.80
CA LEU A 126 -5.24 14.64 -2.47
C LEU A 126 -5.83 16.02 -2.14
N PHE A 127 -6.51 16.12 -1.00
CA PHE A 127 -6.94 17.37 -0.40
C PHE A 127 -5.97 17.77 0.70
N SER A 128 -5.30 18.92 0.55
CA SER A 128 -4.30 19.41 1.51
C SER A 128 -4.82 20.59 2.33
N VAL A 129 -4.52 20.59 3.63
CA VAL A 129 -4.79 21.73 4.54
C VAL A 129 -4.00 22.99 4.19
N SER A 130 -2.93 22.86 3.40
CA SER A 130 -2.12 23.99 2.93
C SER A 130 -2.64 24.64 1.65
N ARG A 131 -3.76 24.16 1.11
CA ARG A 131 -4.37 24.63 -0.15
C ARG A 131 -5.80 25.12 0.11
N GLU A 132 -6.37 25.76 -0.91
CA GLU A 132 -7.76 26.19 -0.89
C GLU A 132 -8.71 24.99 -0.66
N PRO A 133 -9.69 25.09 0.25
CA PRO A 133 -10.66 24.04 0.50
C PRO A 133 -11.35 23.55 -0.79
N ASN A 134 -11.64 22.26 -0.86
CA ASN A 134 -12.24 21.59 -2.01
C ASN A 134 -11.41 21.63 -3.31
N THR A 135 -10.12 21.99 -3.22
CA THR A 135 -9.21 21.89 -4.37
C THR A 135 -8.35 20.64 -4.24
N ALA A 136 -8.67 19.62 -5.04
CA ALA A 136 -7.88 18.40 -5.15
C ALA A 136 -6.58 18.64 -5.93
N VAL A 137 -5.58 17.82 -5.65
CA VAL A 137 -4.42 17.66 -6.53
C VAL A 137 -4.26 16.20 -6.93
N SER A 138 -3.95 15.97 -8.20
CA SER A 138 -3.54 14.66 -8.68
C SER A 138 -2.27 14.21 -7.97
N LEU A 139 -2.30 13.00 -7.42
CA LEU A 139 -1.22 12.40 -6.68
C LEU A 139 -0.93 11.02 -7.27
N TRP A 140 0.23 10.90 -7.91
CA TRP A 140 0.76 9.59 -8.30
C TRP A 140 1.58 8.97 -7.17
N TRP A 141 2.51 9.74 -6.60
CA TRP A 141 3.34 9.31 -5.47
C TRP A 141 2.97 10.05 -4.19
N MET A 142 2.55 9.31 -3.17
CA MET A 142 2.45 9.78 -1.80
C MET A 142 3.75 9.51 -1.05
N GLU A 143 4.49 10.58 -0.75
CA GLU A 143 5.76 10.51 -0.03
C GLU A 143 5.55 10.23 1.46
N VAL A 144 6.40 9.36 2.03
CA VAL A 144 6.53 9.21 3.48
C VAL A 144 7.22 10.46 4.03
N SER A 145 6.76 10.94 5.20
CA SER A 145 7.38 12.14 5.78
C SER A 145 8.88 11.93 6.03
N GLN A 146 9.66 13.00 5.84
CA GLN A 146 11.12 12.97 6.04
C GLN A 146 11.54 12.50 7.44
N GLN A 147 10.77 12.84 8.47
CA GLN A 147 11.05 12.44 9.86
C GLN A 147 10.96 10.92 10.04
N TRP A 148 9.89 10.30 9.51
CA TRP A 148 9.70 8.85 9.54
C TRP A 148 10.71 8.12 8.64
N LEU A 149 11.05 8.70 7.48
CA LEU A 149 12.03 8.10 6.58
C LEU A 149 13.45 8.13 7.17
N GLN A 150 13.85 9.23 7.82
CA GLN A 150 15.13 9.30 8.54
C GLN A 150 15.21 8.31 9.70
N LEU A 151 14.11 8.15 10.45
CA LEU A 151 14.03 7.12 11.49
C LEU A 151 14.19 5.72 10.88
N ALA A 152 13.53 5.43 9.75
CA ALA A 152 13.66 4.16 9.05
C ALA A 152 15.10 3.90 8.60
N MET A 153 15.77 4.90 8.01
CA MET A 153 17.18 4.81 7.62
C MET A 153 18.10 4.46 8.79
N SER A 154 17.79 4.94 10.01
CA SER A 154 18.58 4.58 11.20
C SER A 154 18.49 3.10 11.60
N LEU A 155 17.55 2.35 11.01
CA LEU A 155 17.40 0.92 11.20
C LEU A 155 18.21 0.10 10.19
N GLU A 156 18.82 0.72 9.17
CA GLU A 156 19.66 0.01 8.21
C GLU A 156 20.80 -0.73 8.92
N GLY A 157 21.06 -1.97 8.48
CA GLY A 157 22.00 -2.87 9.15
C GLY A 157 21.41 -3.62 10.36
N MET A 158 20.15 -3.39 10.73
CA MET A 158 19.45 -4.22 11.70
C MET A 158 19.49 -5.70 11.28
N GLU A 159 19.98 -6.54 12.17
CA GLU A 159 20.00 -7.97 11.93
C GLU A 159 18.61 -8.59 12.11
N LEU A 160 18.12 -9.24 11.07
CA LEU A 160 16.88 -9.98 11.10
C LEU A 160 17.15 -11.48 11.34
N GLU A 161 16.29 -12.11 12.13
CA GLU A 161 16.37 -13.53 12.42
C GLU A 161 16.02 -14.35 11.17
N LYS A 162 16.90 -15.29 10.81
CA LYS A 162 16.69 -16.20 9.67
C LYS A 162 15.64 -17.28 9.96
N CYS A 163 15.52 -17.67 11.23
CA CYS A 163 14.76 -18.83 11.65
C CYS A 163 13.81 -18.44 12.77
N VAL A 164 12.54 -18.83 12.66
CA VAL A 164 11.57 -18.70 13.76
C VAL A 164 11.85 -19.77 14.82
N ASN A 165 12.27 -20.96 14.39
CA ASN A 165 12.70 -22.07 15.22
C ASN A 165 13.60 -23.03 14.41
N SER A 166 14.01 -24.15 15.01
CA SER A 166 14.94 -25.10 14.39
C SER A 166 14.43 -25.79 13.12
N SER A 167 13.11 -25.83 12.87
CA SER A 167 12.50 -26.48 11.70
C SER A 167 11.96 -25.50 10.66
N LEU A 168 11.91 -24.19 10.96
CA LEU A 168 11.38 -23.17 10.07
C LEU A 168 12.37 -22.02 9.90
N CYS A 169 13.15 -22.09 8.83
CA CYS A 169 14.15 -21.11 8.43
C CYS A 169 13.93 -20.67 6.98
N LEU A 170 14.24 -19.40 6.70
CA LEU A 170 14.34 -18.90 5.34
C LEU A 170 15.59 -19.48 4.63
N PRO A 171 15.60 -19.56 3.29
CA PRO A 171 16.78 -20.02 2.55
C PRO A 171 17.97 -19.07 2.73
N GLU A 172 17.70 -17.76 2.68
CA GLU A 172 18.67 -16.68 2.83
C GLU A 172 18.44 -15.93 4.15
N LYS A 173 19.47 -15.21 4.65
CA LYS A 173 19.27 -14.34 5.83
C LYS A 173 18.51 -13.10 5.34
N PRO A 174 17.35 -12.78 5.93
CA PRO A 174 16.56 -11.63 5.49
C PRO A 174 17.29 -10.32 5.79
N LYS A 175 17.04 -9.30 4.97
CA LYS A 175 17.56 -7.95 5.13
C LYS A 175 16.44 -6.93 5.29
N LEU A 176 16.76 -5.82 5.97
CA LEU A 176 15.94 -4.61 5.95
C LEU A 176 16.42 -3.70 4.82
N VAL A 177 15.50 -3.26 3.97
CA VAL A 177 15.79 -2.30 2.87
C VAL A 177 14.88 -1.09 3.00
N VAL A 178 15.46 0.10 3.02
CA VAL A 178 14.73 1.37 3.13
C VAL A 178 14.80 2.11 1.79
N GLY A 179 13.75 2.84 1.44
CA GLY A 179 13.77 3.78 0.33
C GLY A 179 13.32 3.23 -1.02
N LEU A 180 12.78 2.01 -1.05
CA LEU A 180 12.09 1.47 -2.22
C LEU A 180 10.75 2.20 -2.46
N ASN A 181 10.16 2.00 -3.63
CA ASN A 181 8.80 2.44 -3.92
C ASN A 181 7.80 1.34 -3.53
N GLY A 182 6.64 1.73 -3.02
CA GLY A 182 5.53 0.83 -2.76
C GLY A 182 4.37 1.07 -3.73
N ALA A 183 3.61 0.02 -4.02
CA ALA A 183 2.33 0.11 -4.72
C ALA A 183 1.23 -0.46 -3.82
N THR A 184 0.04 0.13 -3.87
CA THR A 184 -1.15 -0.36 -3.16
C THR A 184 -2.35 -0.37 -4.09
N SER A 185 -3.19 -1.40 -3.97
CA SER A 185 -4.46 -1.52 -4.68
C SER A 185 -5.32 -2.58 -4.00
N ASN A 186 -6.59 -2.69 -4.40
CA ASN A 186 -7.45 -3.82 -4.01
C ASN A 186 -7.30 -5.02 -4.96
N ILE A 187 -6.16 -5.13 -5.65
CA ILE A 187 -5.88 -6.18 -6.63
C ILE A 187 -4.69 -7.00 -6.13
N PHE A 188 -4.87 -8.32 -6.03
CA PHE A 188 -3.76 -9.23 -5.82
C PHE A 188 -3.08 -9.49 -7.16
N LEU A 189 -1.75 -9.31 -7.20
CA LEU A 189 -0.95 -9.44 -8.41
C LEU A 189 0.03 -10.60 -8.27
N ASP A 190 -0.13 -11.58 -9.15
CA ASP A 190 0.80 -12.70 -9.33
C ASP A 190 1.14 -12.80 -10.82
N ASN A 191 1.84 -11.78 -11.31
CA ASN A 191 2.22 -11.65 -12.71
C ASN A 191 3.57 -10.93 -12.83
N ALA A 192 4.60 -11.68 -13.22
CA ALA A 192 5.96 -11.17 -13.36
C ALA A 192 6.09 -10.07 -14.43
N ALA A 193 5.32 -10.13 -15.52
CA ALA A 193 5.35 -9.08 -16.54
C ALA A 193 4.70 -7.78 -16.04
N TYR A 194 3.62 -7.90 -15.27
CA TYR A 194 2.96 -6.74 -14.67
C TYR A 194 3.86 -6.06 -13.63
N ARG A 195 4.68 -6.85 -12.92
CA ARG A 195 5.71 -6.32 -12.04
C ARG A 195 6.67 -5.40 -12.77
N ASP A 196 7.17 -5.83 -13.94
CA ASP A 196 8.17 -5.07 -14.69
C ASP A 196 7.61 -3.73 -15.21
N PHE A 197 6.29 -3.63 -15.39
CA PHE A 197 5.61 -2.37 -15.72
C PHE A 197 5.59 -1.36 -14.56
N LEU A 198 5.53 -1.84 -13.31
CA LEU A 198 5.43 -0.98 -12.11
C LEU A 198 6.79 -0.53 -11.54
N PHE A 199 7.90 -1.15 -11.95
CA PHE A 199 9.25 -0.86 -11.48
C PHE A 199 9.91 0.27 -12.28
#